data_AF-A0A3L6RGG5-F1
#
_entry.id   AF-A0A3L6RGG5-F1
#
_cell.length_a   1.000
_cell.length_b   1.000
_cell.length_c   1.000
_cell.angle_alpha   90.00
_cell.angle_beta   90.00
_cell.angle_gamma   90.00
#
_symmetry.space_group_name_H-M   'P 1'
#
loop_
_entity.id
_entity.type
_entity.pdbx_description
1 polymer ?
#
loop_
_entity_poly.entity_id
_entity_poly.type
_entity_poly.pdbx_seq_one_letter_code
_entity_poly.pdbx_strand_id
1 'polypeptide(L)'
;MDPWMQHMTVLWAADLLIKRAGIIRNQEINHLHAASVLMTVIMILAFLTSIAIARRILIATSVLKVAAKVIGEVQALIIFPVVPFFILAIFYIFWFSAMLHLFSAGQVIKNDCNTDCCSYDLKLGRVNCDSCCGYSIHYTPHIGIAILFHFLGCYWATQFFIGCSSTVIAGSVASYYWARGEISHDIPFRTVVSSLKRLVRYSLGSVALGSLIVSIIEWVRFILETLRRRLKFVDSAHDSWFGKTVSSSSQCCLGCIDWTLKSVNRNAYIMIAITGKGFFKASALATGLIMKKVLRIGKVNVIGDVILMLGKLCVSLLCALFAFIMLDKHKYRSGHNKISSPLVPVLVSWALGYIVAKLLFAVVEMSIDTIFLSFCQDTEEHQGNVQYAPPLLMETLDEESQLQRLTEGP
;
A
#
# COMPACT_ATOMS: atom_id res chain seq x y z
N MET A 1 -20.59 32.87 14.36
CA MET A 1 -20.01 33.33 13.08
C MET A 1 -19.66 32.08 12.30
N ASP A 2 -20.44 31.78 11.26
CA ASP A 2 -20.48 30.45 10.65
C ASP A 2 -19.23 30.13 9.81
N PRO A 3 -18.58 28.97 10.03
CA PRO A 3 -17.47 28.47 9.22
C PRO A 3 -17.80 28.29 7.72
N TRP A 4 -19.09 28.24 7.39
CA TRP A 4 -19.60 28.10 6.03
C TRP A 4 -19.37 29.33 5.14
N MET A 5 -19.37 30.55 5.71
CA MET A 5 -19.09 31.76 4.94
C MET A 5 -17.61 31.92 4.58
N GLN A 6 -16.69 31.40 5.39
CA GLN A 6 -15.24 31.43 5.11
C GLN A 6 -14.83 30.44 4.01
N HIS A 7 -15.49 29.28 3.92
CA HIS A 7 -15.23 28.32 2.83
C HIS A 7 -15.79 28.79 1.47
N MET A 8 -16.98 29.40 1.47
CA MET A 8 -17.58 29.95 0.24
C MET A 8 -16.82 31.19 -0.27
N THR A 9 -16.30 32.05 0.61
CA THR A 9 -15.52 33.23 0.19
C THR A 9 -14.17 32.86 -0.43
N VAL A 10 -13.51 31.78 0.02
CA VAL A 10 -12.26 31.29 -0.59
C VAL A 10 -12.52 30.67 -1.97
N LEU A 11 -13.59 29.91 -2.14
CA LEU A 11 -13.99 29.34 -3.44
C LEU A 11 -14.45 30.42 -4.43
N TRP A 12 -15.20 31.41 -3.96
CA TRP A 12 -15.64 32.54 -4.80
C TRP A 12 -14.48 33.47 -5.16
N ALA A 13 -13.53 33.69 -4.25
CA ALA A 13 -12.30 34.43 -4.55
C ALA A 13 -11.39 33.70 -5.55
N ALA A 14 -11.31 32.36 -5.47
CA ALA A 14 -10.57 31.56 -6.43
C ALA A 14 -11.21 31.63 -7.83
N ASP A 15 -12.53 31.53 -7.93
CA ASP A 15 -13.27 31.60 -9.20
C ASP A 15 -13.21 33.01 -9.83
N LEU A 16 -13.23 34.06 -9.00
CA LEU A 16 -13.07 35.46 -9.43
C LEU A 16 -11.63 35.78 -9.86
N LEU A 17 -10.62 35.18 -9.23
CA LEU A 17 -9.20 35.33 -9.58
C LEU A 17 -8.82 34.56 -10.85
N ILE A 18 -9.46 33.42 -11.10
CA ILE A 18 -9.32 32.63 -12.34
C ILE A 18 -9.90 33.41 -13.53
N LYS A 19 -11.06 34.07 -13.37
CA LYS A 19 -11.64 34.95 -14.40
C LYS A 19 -10.83 36.23 -14.66
N ARG A 20 -10.10 36.75 -13.67
CA ARG A 20 -9.31 37.99 -13.79
C ARG A 20 -7.91 37.80 -14.39
N ALA A 21 -7.40 36.57 -14.44
CA ALA A 21 -6.08 36.26 -15.00
C ALA A 21 -6.18 35.85 -16.48
N GLY A 22 -6.45 36.82 -17.36
CA GLY A 22 -6.57 36.65 -18.81
C GLY A 22 -5.27 36.31 -19.55
N ILE A 23 -4.45 35.39 -19.05
CA ILE A 23 -3.20 34.93 -19.69
C ILE A 23 -2.95 33.44 -19.37
N ILE A 24 -3.90 32.55 -19.64
CA ILE A 24 -3.68 31.10 -19.64
C ILE A 24 -4.42 30.51 -20.84
N ARG A 25 -3.75 29.65 -21.62
CA ARG A 25 -4.33 28.95 -22.78
C ARG A 25 -5.57 28.17 -22.32
N ASN A 26 -6.71 28.29 -23.01
CA ASN A 26 -7.99 27.64 -22.63
C ASN A 26 -7.86 26.14 -22.26
N GLN A 27 -6.89 25.43 -22.85
CA GLN A 27 -6.65 24.02 -22.58
C GLN A 27 -6.03 23.75 -21.19
N GLU A 28 -5.10 24.59 -20.72
CA GLU A 28 -4.48 24.44 -19.39
C GLU A 28 -5.44 24.81 -18.25
N ILE A 29 -6.32 25.79 -18.48
CA ILE A 29 -7.41 26.13 -17.55
C ILE A 29 -8.35 24.94 -17.35
N ASN A 30 -8.71 24.25 -18.44
CA ASN A 30 -9.59 23.09 -18.40
C ASN A 30 -8.98 21.91 -17.60
N HIS A 31 -7.68 21.67 -17.73
CA HIS A 31 -6.99 20.61 -16.96
C HIS A 31 -6.89 20.96 -15.47
N LEU A 32 -6.63 22.23 -15.14
CA LEU A 32 -6.58 22.69 -13.75
C LEU A 32 -7.97 22.66 -13.09
N HIS A 33 -9.02 23.03 -13.82
CA HIS A 33 -10.40 22.93 -13.34
C HIS A 33 -10.84 21.48 -13.16
N ALA A 34 -10.48 20.59 -14.09
CA ALA A 34 -10.77 19.17 -13.95
C ALA A 34 -10.08 18.56 -12.72
N ALA A 35 -8.81 18.90 -12.48
CA ALA A 35 -8.07 18.43 -11.31
C ALA A 35 -8.63 19.01 -10.00
N SER A 36 -8.99 20.29 -9.95
CA SER A 36 -9.58 20.89 -8.74
C SER A 36 -10.95 20.30 -8.42
N VAL A 37 -11.80 20.11 -9.43
CA VAL A 37 -13.11 19.45 -9.29
C VAL A 37 -12.96 18.00 -8.84
N LEU A 38 -11.99 17.27 -9.40
CA LEU A 38 -11.72 15.90 -8.97
C LEU A 38 -11.31 15.84 -7.49
N MET A 39 -10.42 16.72 -7.06
CA MET A 39 -9.93 16.77 -5.67
C MET A 39 -11.02 17.20 -4.69
N THR A 40 -11.90 18.14 -5.06
CA THR A 40 -13.05 18.52 -4.22
C THR A 40 -14.08 17.40 -4.14
N VAL A 41 -14.36 16.70 -5.25
CA VAL A 41 -15.23 15.51 -5.24
C VAL A 41 -14.66 14.43 -4.33
N ILE A 42 -13.36 14.13 -4.42
CA ILE A 42 -12.69 13.16 -3.54
C ILE A 42 -12.82 13.58 -2.06
N MET A 43 -12.60 14.86 -1.75
CA MET A 43 -12.77 15.38 -0.39
C MET A 43 -14.21 15.26 0.13
N ILE A 44 -15.20 15.61 -0.69
CA ILE A 44 -16.61 15.49 -0.33
C ILE A 44 -16.99 14.02 -0.11
N LEU A 45 -16.56 13.11 -0.99
CA LEU A 45 -16.79 11.67 -0.82
C LEU A 45 -16.12 11.14 0.45
N ALA A 46 -14.88 11.54 0.73
CA ALA A 46 -14.18 11.17 1.97
C ALA A 46 -14.91 11.69 3.21
N PHE A 47 -15.44 12.91 3.16
CA PHE A 47 -16.20 13.51 4.26
C PHE A 47 -17.56 12.82 4.46
N LEU A 48 -18.32 12.59 3.39
CA LEU A 48 -19.61 11.91 3.42
C LEU A 48 -19.48 10.47 3.91
N THR A 49 -18.46 9.74 3.46
CA THR A 49 -18.16 8.38 3.96
C THR A 49 -17.77 8.40 5.44
N SER A 50 -17.01 9.40 5.90
CA SER A 50 -16.71 9.58 7.32
C SER A 50 -17.97 9.81 8.16
N ILE A 51 -18.93 10.61 7.67
CA ILE A 51 -20.22 10.85 8.35
C ILE A 51 -21.06 9.57 8.38
N ALA A 52 -21.17 8.87 7.24
CA ALA A 52 -21.99 7.66 7.14
C ALA A 52 -21.53 6.53 8.08
N ILE A 53 -20.24 6.51 8.44
CA ILE A 53 -19.64 5.48 9.31
C ILE A 53 -19.44 6.00 10.74
N ALA A 54 -19.77 7.27 11.05
CA ALA A 54 -19.46 7.93 12.33
C ALA A 54 -19.86 7.14 13.58
N ARG A 55 -21.05 6.54 13.60
CA ARG A 55 -21.52 5.70 14.72
C ARG A 55 -20.63 4.47 14.94
N ARG A 56 -20.08 3.92 13.87
CA ARG A 56 -19.17 2.77 13.89
C ARG A 56 -17.72 3.19 14.15
N ILE A 57 -17.34 4.41 13.78
CA ILE A 57 -16.03 4.99 14.11
C ILE A 57 -15.84 5.04 15.63
N LEU A 58 -16.88 5.41 16.39
CA LEU A 58 -16.83 5.48 17.86
C LEU A 58 -16.32 4.17 18.48
N ILE A 59 -16.76 3.03 17.94
CA ILE A 59 -16.35 1.70 18.40
C ILE A 59 -14.88 1.42 18.01
N ALA A 60 -14.51 1.63 16.75
CA ALA A 60 -13.14 1.44 16.28
C ALA A 60 -12.11 2.41 16.93
N THR A 61 -12.57 3.54 17.49
CA THR A 61 -11.67 4.52 18.12
C THR A 61 -10.97 4.00 19.36
N SER A 62 -11.53 3.02 20.07
CA SER A 62 -10.88 2.47 21.27
C SER A 62 -9.61 1.70 20.92
N VAL A 63 -9.71 0.76 19.98
CA VAL A 63 -8.57 -0.02 19.49
C VAL A 63 -7.52 0.90 18.87
N LEU A 64 -7.96 1.93 18.15
CA LEU A 64 -7.08 2.94 17.59
C LEU A 64 -6.39 3.78 18.68
N LYS A 65 -7.09 4.14 19.76
CA LYS A 65 -6.51 4.84 20.93
C LYS A 65 -5.47 3.97 21.64
N VAL A 66 -5.74 2.67 21.81
CA VAL A 66 -4.74 1.74 22.37
C VAL A 66 -3.52 1.66 21.45
N ALA A 67 -3.72 1.47 20.15
CA ALA A 67 -2.61 1.42 19.19
C ALA A 67 -1.81 2.74 19.17
N ALA A 68 -2.48 3.89 19.19
CA ALA A 68 -1.84 5.20 19.26
C ALA A 68 -1.05 5.37 20.57
N LYS A 69 -1.59 4.90 21.71
CA LYS A 69 -0.87 4.87 22.99
C LYS A 69 0.40 4.02 22.87
N VAL A 70 0.31 2.79 22.35
CA VAL A 70 1.49 1.93 22.16
C VAL A 70 2.55 2.60 21.28
N ILE A 71 2.15 3.25 20.18
CA ILE A 71 3.07 3.96 19.29
C ILE A 71 3.69 5.18 20.00
N GLY A 72 2.94 5.87 20.86
CA GLY A 72 3.44 6.97 21.68
C GLY A 72 4.46 6.53 22.73
N GLU A 73 4.27 5.37 23.34
CA GLU A 73 5.21 4.77 24.30
C GLU A 73 6.44 4.17 23.61
N VAL A 74 6.24 3.49 22.48
CA VAL A 74 7.31 2.90 21.66
C VAL A 74 7.63 3.85 20.50
N GLN A 75 8.14 5.04 20.83
CA GLN A 75 8.38 6.14 19.88
C GLN A 75 9.23 5.73 18.66
N ALA A 76 10.13 4.77 18.81
CA ALA A 76 10.93 4.24 17.71
C ALA A 76 10.07 3.66 16.56
N LEU A 77 8.83 3.23 16.80
CA LEU A 77 7.90 2.76 15.77
C LEU A 77 7.50 3.84 14.77
N ILE A 78 7.53 5.13 15.16
CA ILE A 78 7.19 6.25 14.27
C ILE A 78 8.26 6.41 13.18
N ILE A 79 9.53 6.28 13.56
CA ILE A 79 10.68 6.48 12.68
C ILE A 79 11.07 5.17 11.97
N PHE A 80 10.75 4.02 12.55
CA PHE A 80 11.15 2.71 12.03
C PHE A 80 10.85 2.49 10.53
N PRO A 81 9.69 2.86 9.94
CA PRO A 81 9.39 2.64 8.53
C PRO A 81 10.38 3.26 7.54
N VAL A 82 11.13 4.26 7.97
CA VAL A 82 12.17 4.92 7.17
C VAL A 82 13.32 3.94 6.86
N VAL A 83 13.67 3.06 7.80
CA VAL A 83 14.75 2.08 7.64
C VAL A 83 14.47 1.06 6.52
N PRO A 84 13.37 0.28 6.53
CA PRO A 84 13.06 -0.65 5.45
C PRO A 84 12.80 0.08 4.12
N PHE A 85 12.34 1.34 4.14
CA PHE A 85 12.22 2.15 2.92
C PHE A 85 13.60 2.40 2.27
N PHE A 86 14.60 2.84 3.04
CA PHE A 86 15.95 3.03 2.52
C PHE A 86 16.58 1.71 2.04
N ILE A 87 16.37 0.62 2.78
CA ILE A 87 16.86 -0.71 2.37
C ILE A 87 16.24 -1.12 1.03
N LEU A 88 14.93 -0.93 0.84
CA LEU A 88 14.25 -1.19 -0.43
C LEU A 88 14.74 -0.27 -1.55
N ALA A 89 14.98 1.01 -1.27
CA ALA A 89 15.51 1.95 -2.26
C ALA A 89 16.90 1.51 -2.76
N ILE A 90 17.79 1.13 -1.84
CA ILE A 90 19.12 0.58 -2.16
C ILE A 90 18.97 -0.70 -2.99
N PHE A 91 18.12 -1.62 -2.56
CA PHE A 91 17.83 -2.85 -3.30
C PHE A 91 17.36 -2.56 -4.74
N TYR A 92 16.42 -1.61 -4.92
CA TYR A 92 15.94 -1.26 -6.25
C TYR A 92 17.03 -0.65 -7.13
N ILE A 93 17.92 0.19 -6.59
CA ILE A 93 19.07 0.71 -7.36
C ILE A 93 19.92 -0.43 -7.91
N PHE A 94 20.29 -1.39 -7.06
CA PHE A 94 21.04 -2.58 -7.49
C PHE A 94 20.27 -3.43 -8.49
N TRP A 95 18.97 -3.64 -8.24
CA TRP A 95 18.11 -4.44 -9.10
C TRP A 95 17.94 -3.82 -10.49
N PHE A 96 17.72 -2.50 -10.58
CA PHE A 96 17.63 -1.77 -11.85
C PHE A 96 18.96 -1.79 -12.59
N SER A 97 20.09 -1.63 -11.90
CA SER A 97 21.40 -1.78 -12.51
C SER A 97 21.56 -3.16 -13.14
N ALA A 98 21.30 -4.23 -12.39
CA ALA A 98 21.37 -5.60 -12.90
C ALA A 98 20.38 -5.84 -14.06
N MET A 99 19.18 -5.26 -13.99
CA MET A 99 18.17 -5.32 -15.05
C MET A 99 18.71 -4.73 -16.37
N LEU A 100 19.33 -3.54 -16.32
CA LEU A 100 19.90 -2.89 -17.50
C LEU A 100 21.03 -3.72 -18.14
N HIS A 101 21.91 -4.31 -17.32
CA HIS A 101 22.94 -5.22 -17.82
C HIS A 101 22.35 -6.48 -18.45
N LEU A 102 21.28 -7.02 -17.85
CA LEU A 102 20.63 -8.22 -18.35
C LEU A 102 19.91 -7.98 -19.69
N PHE A 103 19.25 -6.83 -19.86
CA PHE A 103 18.62 -6.47 -21.14
C PHE A 103 19.63 -6.11 -22.23
N SER A 104 20.80 -5.58 -21.88
CA SER A 104 21.87 -5.27 -22.84
C SER A 104 22.67 -6.49 -23.28
N ALA A 105 22.52 -7.64 -22.63
CA ALA A 105 23.20 -8.89 -22.99
C ALA A 105 22.61 -9.61 -24.22
N GLY A 106 21.52 -9.11 -24.79
CA GLY A 106 20.92 -9.66 -26.02
C GLY A 106 21.84 -9.50 -27.23
N GLN A 107 21.79 -10.47 -28.15
CA GLN A 107 22.58 -10.39 -29.38
C GLN A 107 21.88 -9.47 -30.39
N VAL A 108 22.62 -8.49 -30.91
CA VAL A 108 22.11 -7.57 -31.93
C VAL A 108 22.28 -8.23 -33.30
N ILE A 109 21.17 -8.63 -33.91
CA ILE A 109 21.14 -9.25 -35.23
C ILE A 109 20.55 -8.25 -36.22
N LYS A 110 21.20 -8.09 -37.38
CA LYS A 110 20.65 -7.29 -38.47
C LYS A 110 19.45 -8.03 -39.06
N ASN A 111 18.30 -7.37 -39.17
CA ASN A 111 17.12 -8.01 -39.74
C ASN A 111 17.32 -8.30 -41.23
N ASP A 112 16.82 -9.45 -41.68
CA ASP A 112 16.83 -9.80 -43.11
C ASP A 112 15.92 -8.85 -43.89
N CYS A 113 16.49 -8.25 -44.93
CA CYS A 113 15.75 -7.44 -45.87
C CYS A 113 15.06 -8.36 -46.88
N ASN A 114 13.73 -8.44 -46.82
CA ASN A 114 12.98 -8.85 -48.01
C ASN A 114 13.27 -7.80 -49.11
N THR A 115 13.27 -8.23 -50.38
CA THR A 115 13.95 -7.59 -51.53
C THR A 115 13.53 -6.15 -51.91
N ASP A 116 12.71 -5.44 -51.14
CA ASP A 116 12.17 -4.10 -51.46
C ASP A 116 12.44 -3.03 -50.38
N CYS A 117 13.54 -3.15 -49.64
CA CYS A 117 13.87 -2.18 -48.61
C CYS A 117 14.97 -1.22 -49.11
N CYS A 118 14.66 0.08 -49.13
CA CYS A 118 15.60 1.15 -49.48
C CYS A 118 15.35 2.37 -48.59
N SER A 119 16.40 2.93 -47.99
CA SER A 119 16.31 4.16 -47.19
C SER A 119 17.24 5.25 -47.75
N TYR A 120 16.83 6.51 -47.65
CA TYR A 120 17.66 7.62 -48.10
C TYR A 120 18.71 7.97 -47.04
N ASP A 121 19.99 7.85 -47.38
CA ASP A 121 21.09 8.18 -46.49
C ASP A 121 21.46 9.67 -46.63
N LEU A 122 21.11 10.47 -45.61
CA LEU A 122 21.40 11.91 -45.60
C LEU A 122 22.91 12.24 -45.61
N LYS A 123 23.78 11.35 -45.12
CA LYS A 123 25.24 11.60 -45.15
C LYS A 123 25.83 11.36 -46.53
N LEU A 124 25.30 10.39 -47.26
CA LEU A 124 25.80 10.01 -48.59
C LEU A 124 24.99 10.65 -49.74
N GLY A 125 23.86 11.29 -49.45
CA GLY A 125 23.00 11.93 -50.45
C GLY A 125 22.38 10.96 -51.46
N ARG A 126 22.32 9.66 -51.13
CA ARG A 126 21.89 8.59 -52.03
C ARG A 126 20.94 7.62 -51.35
N VAL A 127 20.12 6.94 -52.15
CA VAL A 127 19.30 5.82 -51.69
C VAL A 127 20.21 4.61 -51.42
N ASN A 128 20.13 4.04 -50.22
CA ASN A 128 20.86 2.85 -49.81
C ASN A 128 19.88 1.71 -49.53
N CYS A 129 20.01 0.63 -50.29
CA CYS A 129 19.15 -0.56 -50.15
C CYS A 129 19.82 -1.70 -49.36
N ASP A 130 21.12 -1.58 -49.06
CA ASP A 130 21.89 -2.64 -48.40
C ASP A 130 21.77 -2.61 -46.86
N SER A 131 21.35 -1.49 -46.28
CA SER A 131 21.39 -1.23 -44.82
C SER A 131 20.11 -0.59 -44.27
N CYS A 132 18.98 -0.85 -44.91
CA CYS A 132 17.69 -0.24 -44.53
C CYS A 132 16.93 -1.05 -43.46
N CYS A 133 17.28 -2.32 -43.26
CA CYS A 133 16.66 -3.18 -42.27
C CYS A 133 17.33 -2.95 -40.93
N GLY A 134 16.58 -2.36 -40.00
CA GLY A 134 17.06 -2.09 -38.65
C GLY A 134 17.54 -3.34 -37.92
N TYR A 135 18.00 -3.15 -36.69
CA TYR A 135 18.49 -4.25 -35.86
C TYR A 135 17.37 -4.77 -34.97
N SER A 136 17.32 -6.10 -34.76
CA SER A 136 16.55 -6.70 -33.67
C SER A 136 17.48 -7.25 -32.60
N ILE A 137 16.98 -7.27 -31.37
CA ILE A 137 17.68 -7.87 -30.25
C ILE A 137 17.14 -9.28 -30.08
N HIS A 138 17.98 -10.27 -30.35
CA HIS A 138 17.65 -11.66 -30.15
C HIS A 138 18.13 -12.13 -28.77
N TYR A 139 17.19 -12.55 -27.93
CA TYR A 139 17.49 -13.11 -26.62
C TYR A 139 17.56 -14.63 -26.71
N THR A 140 18.64 -15.21 -26.18
CA THR A 140 18.71 -16.67 -26.03
C THR A 140 17.72 -17.14 -24.95
N PRO A 141 17.23 -18.39 -25.01
CA PRO A 141 16.29 -18.91 -24.00
C PRO A 141 16.80 -18.77 -22.55
N HIS A 142 18.11 -18.91 -22.36
CA HIS A 142 18.75 -18.72 -21.04
C HIS A 142 18.61 -17.29 -20.51
N ILE A 143 18.79 -16.27 -21.36
CA ILE A 143 18.60 -14.87 -20.98
C ILE A 143 17.12 -14.61 -20.67
N GLY A 144 16.20 -15.18 -21.45
CA GLY A 144 14.76 -15.11 -21.17
C GLY A 144 14.38 -15.65 -19.79
N ILE A 145 14.90 -16.82 -19.40
CA ILE A 145 14.67 -17.42 -18.07
C ILE A 145 15.32 -16.56 -16.97
N ALA A 146 16.53 -16.03 -17.21
CA ALA A 146 17.19 -15.14 -16.26
C ALA A 146 16.38 -13.86 -16.02
N ILE A 147 15.78 -13.27 -17.06
CA ILE A 147 14.88 -12.12 -16.94
C ILE A 147 13.67 -12.47 -16.08
N LEU A 148 13.05 -13.62 -16.33
CA LEU A 148 11.91 -14.12 -15.55
C LEU A 148 12.24 -14.24 -14.05
N PHE A 149 13.36 -14.89 -13.76
CA PHE A 149 13.87 -15.07 -12.40
C PHE A 149 14.21 -13.74 -11.74
N HIS A 150 14.78 -12.79 -12.49
CA HIS A 150 15.13 -11.44 -11.99
C HIS A 150 13.88 -10.67 -11.52
N PHE A 151 12.78 -10.74 -12.28
CA PHE A 151 11.51 -10.13 -11.89
C PHE A 151 10.85 -10.85 -10.72
N LEU A 152 10.83 -12.19 -10.72
CA LEU A 152 10.29 -12.96 -9.60
C LEU A 152 11.08 -12.70 -8.31
N GLY A 153 12.41 -12.64 -8.41
CA GLY A 153 13.32 -12.31 -7.32
C GLY A 153 13.09 -10.90 -6.77
N CYS A 154 12.81 -9.91 -7.62
CA CYS A 154 12.43 -8.56 -7.20
C CYS A 154 11.18 -8.58 -6.32
N TYR A 155 10.17 -9.29 -6.80
CA TYR A 155 8.89 -9.40 -6.13
C TYR A 155 9.03 -10.10 -4.77
N TRP A 156 9.77 -11.20 -4.75
CA TRP A 156 10.09 -11.95 -3.54
C TRP A 156 10.88 -11.14 -2.51
N ALA A 157 11.93 -10.45 -2.94
CA ALA A 157 12.71 -9.58 -2.07
C ALA A 157 11.84 -8.45 -1.48
N THR A 158 10.97 -7.85 -2.29
CA THR A 158 10.04 -6.81 -1.82
C THR A 158 9.08 -7.34 -0.76
N GLN A 159 8.44 -8.48 -1.01
CA GLN A 159 7.56 -9.14 -0.02
C GLN A 159 8.33 -9.56 1.23
N PHE A 160 9.59 -9.96 1.09
CA PHE A 160 10.45 -10.34 2.20
C PHE A 160 10.80 -9.15 3.10
N PHE A 161 11.20 -8.01 2.53
CA PHE A 161 11.48 -6.81 3.32
C PHE A 161 10.22 -6.26 4.01
N ILE A 162 9.07 -6.31 3.33
CA ILE A 162 7.77 -5.97 3.93
C ILE A 162 7.45 -6.92 5.09
N GLY A 163 7.58 -8.23 4.90
CA GLY A 163 7.35 -9.24 5.94
C GLY A 163 8.29 -9.08 7.14
N CYS A 164 9.56 -8.77 6.89
CA CYS A 164 10.53 -8.46 7.94
C CYS A 164 10.09 -7.23 8.75
N SER A 165 9.74 -6.14 8.08
CA SER A 165 9.23 -4.90 8.72
C SER A 165 7.99 -5.18 9.58
N SER A 166 6.99 -5.87 9.02
CA SER A 166 5.78 -6.27 9.74
C SER A 166 6.08 -7.11 10.97
N THR A 167 7.02 -8.06 10.87
CA THR A 167 7.41 -8.93 12.00
C THR A 167 8.11 -8.13 13.10
N VAL A 168 8.95 -7.14 12.75
CA VAL A 168 9.62 -6.27 13.73
C VAL A 168 8.62 -5.38 14.46
N ILE A 169 7.70 -4.75 13.74
CA ILE A 169 6.64 -3.91 14.31
C ILE A 169 5.77 -4.76 15.25
N ALA A 170 5.30 -5.90 14.77
CA ALA A 170 4.49 -6.82 15.57
C ALA A 170 5.25 -7.31 16.81
N GLY A 171 6.52 -7.68 16.69
CA GLY A 171 7.32 -8.12 17.83
C GLY A 171 7.54 -7.01 18.87
N SER A 172 7.60 -5.75 18.43
CA SER A 172 7.76 -4.60 19.31
C SER A 172 6.47 -4.31 20.09
N VAL A 173 5.34 -4.30 19.38
CA VAL A 173 4.00 -4.09 19.95
C VAL A 173 3.61 -5.24 20.88
N ALA A 174 3.90 -6.48 20.49
CA ALA A 174 3.69 -7.65 21.33
C ALA A 174 4.52 -7.57 22.61
N SER A 175 5.80 -7.19 22.52
CA SER A 175 6.63 -7.00 23.73
C SER A 175 6.08 -5.92 24.66
N TYR A 176 5.48 -4.85 24.14
CA TYR A 176 4.77 -3.86 24.97
C TYR A 176 3.52 -4.47 25.64
N TYR A 177 2.69 -5.17 24.86
CA TYR A 177 1.45 -5.77 25.34
C TYR A 177 1.69 -6.76 26.48
N TRP A 178 2.59 -7.73 26.27
CA TRP A 178 2.89 -8.79 27.24
C TRP A 178 3.71 -8.31 28.44
N ALA A 179 4.30 -7.12 28.37
CA ALA A 179 4.95 -6.46 29.50
C ALA A 179 4.00 -5.60 30.35
N ARG A 180 2.68 -5.67 30.14
CA ARG A 180 1.66 -4.85 30.83
C ARG A 180 1.88 -3.33 30.70
N GLY A 181 2.58 -2.89 29.66
CA GLY A 181 2.94 -1.49 29.48
C GLY A 181 4.08 -0.99 30.37
N GLU A 182 4.71 -1.86 31.16
CA GLU A 182 5.91 -1.54 31.95
C GLU A 182 7.17 -1.71 31.09
N ILE A 183 7.39 -0.81 30.13
CA ILE A 183 8.68 -0.71 29.45
C ILE A 183 9.53 0.32 30.18
N SER A 184 10.73 -0.09 30.60
CA SER A 184 11.74 0.85 31.13
C SER A 184 12.00 1.92 30.06
N HIS A 185 11.64 3.18 30.33
CA HIS A 185 11.73 4.30 29.39
C HIS A 185 13.16 4.66 28.96
N ASP A 186 14.17 4.02 29.54
CA ASP A 186 15.56 4.45 29.45
C ASP A 186 16.16 4.35 28.03
N ILE A 187 15.54 3.63 27.08
CA ILE A 187 16.02 3.58 25.68
C ILE A 187 14.85 3.39 24.68
N PRO A 188 14.43 4.43 23.92
CA PRO A 188 13.26 4.36 23.02
C PRO A 188 13.40 3.34 21.88
N PHE A 189 14.62 3.00 21.48
CA PHE A 189 14.90 2.05 20.39
C PHE A 189 15.08 0.60 20.85
N ARG A 190 15.20 0.33 22.16
CA ARG A 190 15.56 -1.01 22.67
C ARG A 190 14.56 -2.08 22.25
N THR A 191 13.27 -1.76 22.25
CA THR A 191 12.20 -2.69 21.89
C THR A 191 12.25 -3.07 20.42
N VAL A 192 12.41 -2.08 19.52
CA VAL A 192 12.53 -2.30 18.07
C VAL A 192 13.81 -3.07 17.72
N VAL A 193 14.95 -2.69 18.33
CA VAL A 193 16.24 -3.37 18.11
C VAL A 193 16.21 -4.80 18.65
N SER A 194 15.59 -5.03 19.80
CA SER A 194 15.39 -6.37 20.37
C SER A 194 14.54 -7.23 19.44
N SER A 195 13.42 -6.69 18.95
CA SER A 195 12.54 -7.37 17.99
C SER A 195 13.27 -7.70 16.68
N LEU A 196 14.05 -6.75 16.15
CA LEU A 196 14.90 -6.96 14.97
C LEU A 196 15.95 -8.06 15.20
N LYS A 197 16.62 -8.07 16.35
CA LYS A 197 17.58 -9.11 16.72
C LYS A 197 16.92 -10.49 16.79
N ARG A 198 15.71 -10.57 17.35
CA ARG A 198 14.93 -11.81 17.40
C ARG A 198 14.55 -12.30 16.00
N LEU A 199 14.11 -11.39 15.12
CA LEU A 199 13.82 -11.69 13.72
C LEU A 199 15.05 -12.27 13.01
N VAL A 200 16.17 -11.55 13.03
CA VAL A 200 17.40 -11.94 12.32
C VAL A 200 17.94 -13.28 12.82
N ARG A 201 17.88 -13.52 14.13
CA ARG A 201 18.45 -14.75 14.73
C ARG A 201 17.56 -15.97 14.59
N TYR A 202 16.24 -15.83 14.62
CA TYR A 202 15.33 -16.97 14.79
C TYR A 202 14.20 -17.06 13.75
N SER A 203 13.73 -15.95 13.18
CA SER A 203 12.49 -15.94 12.37
C SER A 203 12.70 -15.69 10.87
N LEU A 204 13.92 -15.32 10.45
CA LEU A 204 14.22 -14.90 9.08
C LEU A 204 13.76 -15.94 8.02
N GLY A 205 14.03 -17.22 8.26
CA GLY A 205 13.64 -18.30 7.34
C GLY A 205 12.13 -18.48 7.20
N SER A 206 11.38 -18.30 8.29
CA SER A 206 9.90 -18.36 8.25
C SER A 206 9.30 -17.18 7.51
N VAL A 207 9.89 -15.98 7.67
CA VAL A 207 9.47 -14.78 6.92
C VAL A 207 9.81 -14.93 5.43
N ALA A 208 10.99 -15.46 5.10
CA ALA A 208 11.39 -15.75 3.71
C ALA A 208 10.48 -16.77 3.02
N LEU A 209 10.07 -17.82 3.74
CA LEU A 209 9.13 -18.81 3.24
C LEU A 209 7.75 -18.21 3.01
N GLY A 210 7.24 -17.44 3.98
CA GLY A 210 5.96 -16.74 3.84
C GLY A 210 5.96 -15.78 2.65
N SER A 211 7.01 -14.96 2.51
CA SER A 211 7.11 -14.01 1.40
C SER A 211 7.22 -14.71 0.05
N LEU A 212 7.87 -15.88 -0.02
CA LEU A 212 7.97 -16.67 -1.25
C LEU A 212 6.60 -17.18 -1.69
N ILE A 213 5.78 -17.70 -0.76
CA ILE A 213 4.43 -18.20 -1.05
C ILE A 213 3.56 -17.09 -1.63
N VAL A 214 3.53 -15.93 -0.97
CA VAL A 214 2.78 -14.76 -1.47
C VAL A 214 3.29 -14.34 -2.85
N SER A 215 4.60 -14.33 -3.03
CA SER A 215 5.21 -13.91 -4.28
C SER A 215 4.84 -14.81 -5.45
N ILE A 216 4.95 -16.12 -5.30
CA ILE A 216 4.59 -17.08 -6.35
C ILE A 216 3.12 -16.93 -6.75
N ILE A 217 2.22 -16.81 -5.77
CA ILE A 217 0.78 -16.76 -6.04
C ILE A 217 0.40 -15.45 -6.74
N GLU A 218 0.95 -14.31 -6.31
CA GLU A 218 0.72 -13.03 -6.97
C GLU A 218 1.29 -13.01 -8.39
N TRP A 219 2.44 -13.65 -8.61
CA TRP A 219 3.05 -13.77 -9.93
C TRP A 219 2.21 -14.62 -10.89
N VAL A 220 1.76 -15.79 -10.42
CA VAL A 220 0.85 -16.67 -11.18
C VAL A 220 -0.44 -15.92 -11.51
N ARG A 221 -1.03 -15.20 -10.55
CA ARG A 221 -2.22 -14.38 -10.79
C ARG A 221 -1.97 -13.30 -11.84
N PHE A 222 -0.83 -12.60 -11.76
CA PHE A 222 -0.49 -11.56 -12.72
C PHE A 222 -0.40 -12.12 -14.16
N ILE A 223 0.19 -13.30 -14.33
CA ILE A 223 0.26 -14.00 -15.62
C ILE A 223 -1.16 -14.36 -16.09
N LEU A 224 -1.97 -15.00 -15.25
CA LEU A 224 -3.33 -15.42 -15.59
C LEU A 224 -4.21 -14.22 -15.99
N GLU A 225 -4.14 -13.11 -15.25
CA GLU A 225 -4.89 -11.89 -15.57
C GLU A 225 -4.39 -11.25 -16.86
N THR A 226 -3.10 -11.33 -17.16
CA THR A 226 -2.52 -10.80 -18.40
C THR A 226 -2.94 -11.64 -19.60
N LEU A 227 -2.82 -12.97 -19.53
CA LEU A 227 -3.28 -13.90 -20.57
C LEU A 227 -4.78 -13.70 -20.84
N ARG A 228 -5.58 -13.62 -19.79
CA ARG A 228 -7.01 -13.38 -19.89
C ARG A 228 -7.36 -12.05 -20.55
N ARG A 229 -6.64 -10.96 -20.22
CA ARG A 229 -6.82 -9.66 -20.89
C ARG A 229 -6.48 -9.73 -22.38
N ARG A 230 -5.45 -10.49 -22.75
CA ARG A 230 -5.09 -10.72 -24.16
C ARG A 230 -6.16 -11.53 -24.89
N LEU A 231 -6.66 -12.60 -24.28
CA LEU A 231 -7.73 -13.43 -24.86
C LEU A 231 -9.04 -12.65 -25.03
N LYS A 232 -9.42 -11.80 -24.06
CA LYS A 232 -10.60 -10.93 -24.20
C LYS A 232 -10.51 -9.95 -25.38
N PHE A 233 -9.31 -9.49 -25.73
CA PHE A 233 -9.12 -8.62 -26.89
C PHE A 233 -9.35 -9.36 -28.21
N VAL A 234 -9.05 -10.66 -28.24
CA VAL A 234 -9.25 -11.52 -29.43
C VAL A 234 -10.71 -12.00 -29.54
N ASP A 235 -11.36 -12.32 -28.41
CA ASP A 235 -12.75 -12.79 -28.35
C ASP A 235 -13.81 -11.68 -28.51
N SER A 236 -13.41 -10.43 -28.66
CA SER A 236 -14.34 -9.31 -28.91
C SER A 236 -15.12 -9.44 -30.24
N ALA A 237 -14.81 -10.46 -31.04
CA ALA A 237 -15.52 -10.83 -32.27
C ALA A 237 -16.71 -11.81 -32.04
N HIS A 238 -16.87 -12.43 -30.87
CA HIS A 238 -17.98 -13.38 -30.61
C HIS A 238 -18.54 -13.23 -29.18
N ASP A 239 -19.37 -12.21 -29.00
CA ASP A 239 -19.83 -11.73 -27.70
C ASP A 239 -20.98 -12.61 -27.12
N SER A 240 -20.65 -13.72 -26.46
CA SER A 240 -21.63 -14.54 -25.74
C SER A 240 -21.78 -14.10 -24.26
N TRP A 241 -23.03 -14.00 -23.79
CA TRP A 241 -23.39 -13.71 -22.39
C TRP A 241 -22.71 -14.65 -21.38
N PHE A 242 -22.45 -15.89 -21.78
CA PHE A 242 -21.81 -16.93 -20.97
C PHE A 242 -20.33 -16.61 -20.67
N GLY A 243 -19.60 -16.08 -21.65
CA GLY A 243 -18.20 -15.67 -21.48
C GLY A 243 -18.04 -14.49 -20.51
N LYS A 244 -18.96 -13.51 -20.54
CA LYS A 244 -18.94 -12.37 -19.61
C LYS A 244 -19.16 -12.81 -18.15
N THR A 245 -20.12 -13.69 -17.91
CA THR A 245 -20.49 -14.18 -16.57
C THR A 245 -19.40 -15.06 -15.94
N VAL A 246 -18.84 -16.03 -16.70
CA VAL A 246 -17.73 -16.87 -16.23
C VAL A 246 -16.48 -16.04 -15.96
N SER A 247 -16.22 -15.03 -16.79
CA SER A 247 -15.10 -14.14 -16.57
C SER A 247 -15.29 -13.34 -15.26
N SER A 248 -16.46 -12.75 -15.01
CA SER A 248 -16.70 -11.94 -13.81
C SER A 248 -16.52 -12.73 -12.51
N SER A 249 -17.08 -13.95 -12.45
CA SER A 249 -16.95 -14.84 -11.28
C SER A 249 -15.49 -15.22 -10.99
N SER A 250 -14.71 -15.58 -12.01
CA SER A 250 -13.29 -15.92 -11.85
C SER A 250 -12.43 -14.77 -11.32
N GLN A 251 -12.75 -13.52 -11.68
CA GLN A 251 -12.03 -12.33 -11.15
C GLN A 251 -12.30 -12.11 -9.66
N CYS A 252 -13.55 -12.33 -9.24
CA CYS A 252 -13.93 -12.26 -7.83
C CYS A 252 -13.20 -13.33 -7.01
N CYS A 253 -13.23 -14.59 -7.44
CA CYS A 253 -12.57 -15.70 -6.74
C CYS A 253 -11.05 -15.50 -6.61
N LEU A 254 -10.37 -15.08 -7.69
CA LEU A 254 -8.95 -14.73 -7.61
C LEU A 254 -8.75 -13.58 -6.61
N GLY A 255 -9.59 -12.55 -6.66
CA GLY A 255 -9.61 -11.44 -5.70
C GLY A 255 -9.65 -11.90 -4.24
N CYS A 256 -10.59 -12.79 -3.91
CA CYS A 256 -10.74 -13.35 -2.58
C CYS A 256 -9.52 -14.17 -2.15
N ILE A 257 -8.95 -14.98 -3.05
CA ILE A 257 -7.75 -15.78 -2.75
C ILE A 257 -6.56 -14.87 -2.39
N ASP A 258 -6.32 -13.82 -3.18
CA ASP A 258 -5.23 -12.86 -2.94
C ASP A 258 -5.39 -12.15 -1.60
N TRP A 259 -6.59 -11.64 -1.34
CA TRP A 259 -6.89 -10.99 -0.07
C TRP A 259 -6.71 -11.93 1.11
N THR A 260 -7.21 -13.17 0.99
CA THR A 260 -7.09 -14.19 2.04
C THR A 260 -5.63 -14.54 2.30
N LEU A 261 -4.83 -14.75 1.25
CA LEU A 261 -3.42 -15.10 1.39
C LEU A 261 -2.61 -13.99 2.04
N LYS A 262 -2.82 -12.73 1.62
CA LYS A 262 -2.18 -11.57 2.24
C LYS A 262 -2.55 -11.44 3.71
N SER A 263 -3.83 -11.61 4.02
CA SER A 263 -4.34 -11.59 5.39
C SER A 263 -3.71 -12.71 6.24
N VAL A 264 -3.72 -13.95 5.74
CA VAL A 264 -3.13 -15.11 6.42
C VAL A 264 -1.63 -14.91 6.65
N ASN A 265 -0.88 -14.43 5.66
CA ASN A 265 0.55 -14.16 5.81
C ASN A 265 0.83 -13.08 6.86
N ARG A 266 0.08 -11.97 6.80
CA ARG A 266 0.20 -10.88 7.76
C ARG A 266 -0.04 -11.35 9.18
N ASN A 267 -1.10 -12.11 9.40
CA ASN A 267 -1.45 -12.71 10.69
C ASN A 267 -0.41 -13.75 11.14
N ALA A 268 0.16 -14.52 10.21
CA ALA A 268 1.23 -15.46 10.49
C ALA A 268 2.51 -14.74 10.97
N TYR A 269 2.91 -13.62 10.35
CA TYR A 269 4.06 -12.83 10.80
C TYR A 269 3.89 -12.28 12.22
N ILE A 270 2.67 -11.85 12.57
CA ILE A 270 2.34 -11.42 13.93
C ILE A 270 2.51 -12.59 14.90
N MET A 271 1.95 -13.76 14.57
CA MET A 271 2.03 -14.93 15.43
C MET A 271 3.45 -15.51 15.55
N ILE A 272 4.28 -15.40 14.50
CA ILE A 272 5.72 -15.66 14.55
C ILE A 272 6.39 -14.73 15.57
N ALA A 273 6.03 -13.44 15.55
CA ALA A 273 6.63 -12.45 16.44
C ALA A 273 6.24 -12.64 17.92
N ILE A 274 5.03 -13.15 18.19
CA ILE A 274 4.49 -13.46 19.52
C ILE A 274 5.04 -14.81 20.04
N THR A 275 4.90 -15.88 19.26
CA THR A 275 5.14 -17.26 19.74
C THR A 275 6.51 -17.83 19.38
N GLY A 276 7.22 -17.22 18.42
CA GLY A 276 8.47 -17.75 17.88
C GLY A 276 8.33 -19.04 17.07
N LYS A 277 7.11 -19.49 16.75
CA LYS A 277 6.85 -20.71 15.97
C LYS A 277 7.10 -20.48 14.47
N GLY A 278 7.43 -21.55 13.74
CA GLY A 278 7.62 -21.49 12.29
C GLY A 278 6.34 -21.13 11.52
N PHE A 279 6.50 -20.67 10.27
CA PHE A 279 5.44 -20.09 9.44
C PHE A 279 4.12 -20.88 9.40
N PHE A 280 4.15 -22.17 9.05
CA PHE A 280 2.91 -22.97 8.95
C PHE A 280 2.19 -23.12 10.28
N LYS A 281 2.93 -23.33 11.37
CA LYS A 281 2.34 -23.48 12.72
C LYS A 281 1.78 -22.15 13.21
N ALA A 282 2.49 -21.05 12.97
CA ALA A 282 2.04 -19.71 13.31
C ALA A 282 0.79 -19.30 12.51
N SER A 283 0.74 -19.63 11.22
CA SER A 283 -0.42 -19.41 10.34
C SER A 283 -1.64 -20.20 10.82
N ALA A 284 -1.48 -21.49 11.13
CA ALA A 284 -2.57 -22.31 11.66
C ALA A 284 -3.13 -21.79 12.99
N LEU A 285 -2.25 -21.35 13.90
CA LEU A 285 -2.65 -20.73 15.16
C LEU A 285 -3.40 -19.42 14.94
N ALA A 286 -2.87 -18.53 14.09
CA ALA A 286 -3.50 -17.25 13.81
C ALA A 286 -4.90 -17.43 13.19
N THR A 287 -5.03 -18.30 12.17
CA THR A 287 -6.32 -18.60 11.56
C THR A 287 -7.28 -19.26 12.55
N GLY A 288 -6.79 -20.17 13.41
CA GLY A 288 -7.60 -20.81 14.45
C GLY A 288 -8.15 -19.81 15.47
N LEU A 289 -7.31 -18.89 15.96
CA LEU A 289 -7.72 -17.80 16.85
C LEU A 289 -8.78 -16.91 16.19
N ILE A 290 -8.55 -16.53 14.93
CA ILE A 290 -9.47 -15.69 14.18
C ILE A 290 -10.81 -16.40 13.98
N MET A 291 -10.83 -17.64 13.49
CA MET A 291 -12.07 -18.37 13.25
C MET A 291 -12.89 -18.61 14.52
N LYS A 292 -12.24 -18.96 15.64
CA LYS A 292 -12.93 -19.26 16.91
C LYS A 292 -13.53 -18.03 17.57
N LYS A 293 -12.87 -16.86 17.50
CA LYS A 293 -13.24 -15.67 18.29
C LYS A 293 -13.75 -14.50 17.45
N VAL A 294 -13.41 -14.42 16.15
CA VAL A 294 -13.69 -13.26 15.28
C VAL A 294 -14.90 -13.44 14.39
N LEU A 295 -15.33 -14.67 14.06
CA LEU A 295 -16.53 -14.84 13.23
C LEU A 295 -17.78 -14.21 13.88
N ARG A 296 -17.78 -14.09 15.21
CA ARG A 296 -18.81 -13.36 15.96
C ARG A 296 -18.60 -11.83 15.93
N ILE A 297 -17.36 -11.33 16.03
CA ILE A 297 -17.00 -9.89 16.11
C ILE A 297 -16.69 -9.26 14.73
N GLY A 298 -16.79 -10.02 13.63
CA GLY A 298 -16.20 -9.75 12.30
C GLY A 298 -16.65 -8.48 11.55
N LYS A 299 -17.56 -7.68 12.11
CA LYS A 299 -17.91 -6.37 11.55
C LYS A 299 -16.92 -5.25 11.92
N VAL A 300 -16.11 -5.40 12.98
CA VAL A 300 -15.27 -4.33 13.53
C VAL A 300 -14.02 -4.06 12.68
N ASN A 301 -13.37 -5.10 12.14
CA ASN A 301 -12.10 -4.96 11.41
C ASN A 301 -12.25 -4.17 10.09
N VAL A 302 -13.35 -4.36 9.38
CA VAL A 302 -13.63 -3.67 8.10
C VAL A 302 -13.76 -2.15 8.29
N ILE A 303 -14.22 -1.70 9.46
CA ILE A 303 -14.42 -0.27 9.76
C ILE A 303 -13.08 0.41 10.04
N GLY A 304 -12.17 -0.27 10.77
CA GLY A 304 -10.82 0.23 11.04
C GLY A 304 -10.05 0.52 9.76
N ASP A 305 -10.10 -0.40 8.80
CA ASP A 305 -9.44 -0.23 7.50
C ASP A 305 -9.94 1.01 6.74
N VAL A 306 -11.24 1.30 6.80
CA VAL A 306 -11.83 2.49 6.17
C VAL A 306 -11.34 3.77 6.85
N ILE A 307 -11.28 3.80 8.18
CA ILE A 307 -10.77 4.97 8.93
C ILE A 307 -9.31 5.25 8.57
N LEU A 308 -8.48 4.20 8.51
CA LEU A 308 -7.06 4.34 8.18
C LEU A 308 -6.87 4.74 6.71
N MET A 309 -7.73 4.25 5.80
CA MET A 309 -7.76 4.71 4.40
C MET A 309 -8.11 6.21 4.29
N LEU A 310 -9.15 6.65 5.00
CA LEU A 310 -9.55 8.06 5.05
C LEU A 310 -8.44 8.94 5.63
N GLY A 311 -7.75 8.46 6.66
CA GLY A 311 -6.58 9.14 7.23
C GLY A 311 -5.44 9.32 6.21
N LYS A 312 -5.11 8.27 5.44
CA LYS A 312 -4.10 8.36 4.37
C LYS A 312 -4.47 9.38 3.30
N LEU A 313 -5.73 9.38 2.88
CA LEU A 313 -6.24 10.35 1.89
C LEU A 313 -6.17 11.78 2.44
N CYS A 314 -6.65 12.00 3.67
CA CYS A 314 -6.63 13.31 4.32
C CYS A 314 -5.22 13.90 4.38
N VAL A 315 -4.22 13.13 4.87
CA VAL A 315 -2.82 13.57 4.93
C VAL A 315 -2.30 13.95 3.54
N SER A 316 -2.52 13.11 2.53
CA SER A 316 -2.07 13.40 1.17
C SER A 316 -2.69 14.67 0.57
N LEU A 317 -3.99 14.89 0.81
CA LEU A 317 -4.73 16.03 0.28
C LEU A 317 -4.32 17.33 0.98
N LEU A 318 -4.00 17.29 2.28
CA LEU A 318 -3.41 18.42 3.00
C LEU A 318 -2.02 18.78 2.47
N CYS A 319 -1.18 17.79 2.15
CA CYS A 319 0.12 18.05 1.50
C CYS A 319 -0.06 18.73 0.14
N ALA A 320 -1.02 18.27 -0.67
CA ALA A 320 -1.34 18.86 -1.97
C ALA A 320 -1.85 20.31 -1.83
N LEU A 321 -2.73 20.56 -0.86
CA LEU A 321 -3.26 21.88 -0.56
C LEU A 321 -2.15 22.84 -0.11
N PHE A 322 -1.26 22.40 0.78
CA PHE A 322 -0.13 23.22 1.24
C PHE A 322 0.83 23.56 0.10
N ALA A 323 1.12 22.59 -0.77
CA ALA A 323 1.92 22.81 -1.97
C ALA A 323 1.26 23.86 -2.90
N PHE A 324 -0.04 23.75 -3.13
CA PHE A 324 -0.79 24.72 -3.94
C PHE A 324 -0.73 26.14 -3.35
N ILE A 325 -1.00 26.29 -2.04
CA ILE A 325 -0.95 27.60 -1.35
C ILE A 325 0.48 28.19 -1.40
N MET A 326 1.52 27.37 -1.27
CA MET A 326 2.90 27.83 -1.39
C MET A 326 3.21 28.35 -2.81
N LEU A 327 2.71 27.67 -3.84
CA LEU A 327 2.93 28.01 -5.25
C LEU A 327 2.14 29.24 -5.70
N ASP A 328 1.00 29.55 -5.06
CA ASP A 328 0.20 30.73 -5.38
C ASP A 328 0.78 32.04 -4.80
N LYS A 329 1.81 31.96 -3.94
CA LYS A 329 2.51 33.15 -3.44
C LYS A 329 3.16 33.94 -4.59
N HIS A 330 3.09 35.27 -4.51
CA HIS A 330 3.57 36.22 -5.54
C HIS A 330 4.98 35.91 -6.09
N LYS A 331 5.88 35.41 -5.23
CA LYS A 331 7.25 34.99 -5.57
C LYS A 331 7.31 33.95 -6.71
N TYR A 332 6.37 33.01 -6.75
CA TYR A 332 6.33 31.91 -7.72
C TYR A 332 5.30 32.13 -8.84
N ARG A 333 4.35 33.04 -8.62
CA ARG A 333 3.31 33.39 -9.59
C ARG A 333 3.74 34.47 -10.60
N SER A 334 4.46 35.50 -10.14
CA SER A 334 4.73 36.70 -10.97
C SER A 334 6.19 37.19 -10.89
N GLY A 335 7.09 36.44 -10.24
CA GLY A 335 8.52 36.78 -10.13
C GLY A 335 9.41 36.15 -11.22
N HIS A 336 10.72 36.37 -11.13
CA HIS A 336 11.73 35.73 -12.00
C HIS A 336 11.72 34.19 -11.90
N ASN A 337 11.20 33.64 -10.79
CA ASN A 337 11.04 32.20 -10.56
C ASN A 337 9.63 31.71 -10.95
N LYS A 338 9.03 32.29 -12.01
CA LYS A 338 7.69 31.93 -12.47
C LYS A 338 7.65 30.46 -12.88
N ILE A 339 6.77 29.69 -12.25
CA ILE A 339 6.57 28.27 -12.59
C ILE A 339 5.55 28.18 -13.72
N SER A 340 5.89 27.46 -14.79
CA SER A 340 5.06 27.38 -16.00
C SER A 340 3.72 26.68 -15.76
N SER A 341 3.66 25.69 -14.85
CA SER A 341 2.42 25.07 -14.39
C SER A 341 2.54 24.57 -12.95
N PRO A 342 1.67 25.00 -12.01
CA PRO A 342 1.67 24.53 -10.63
C PRO A 342 1.12 23.11 -10.48
N LEU A 343 0.50 22.54 -11.52
CA LEU A 343 -0.16 21.23 -11.48
C LEU A 343 0.82 20.11 -11.18
N VAL A 344 1.96 20.07 -11.89
CA VAL A 344 2.94 18.98 -11.76
C VAL A 344 3.54 18.94 -10.34
N PRO A 345 4.06 20.04 -9.77
CA PRO A 345 4.53 20.05 -8.39
C PRO A 345 3.46 19.64 -7.35
N VAL A 346 2.20 20.03 -7.54
CA VAL A 346 1.10 19.66 -6.63
C VAL A 346 0.80 18.17 -6.72
N LEU A 347 0.73 17.59 -7.93
CA LEU A 347 0.50 16.15 -8.11
C LEU A 347 1.65 15.32 -7.54
N VAL A 348 2.89 15.75 -7.75
CA VAL A 348 4.06 15.10 -7.15
C VAL A 348 4.00 15.19 -5.62
N SER A 349 3.65 16.35 -5.07
CA SER A 349 3.50 16.52 -3.60
C SER A 349 2.38 15.65 -3.02
N TRP A 350 1.26 15.54 -3.74
CA TRP A 350 0.15 14.65 -3.36
C TRP A 350 0.58 13.18 -3.36
N ALA A 351 1.25 12.72 -4.42
CA ALA A 351 1.73 11.35 -4.54
C ALA A 351 2.75 11.00 -3.46
N LEU A 352 3.73 11.88 -3.21
CA LEU A 352 4.71 11.71 -2.14
C LEU A 352 4.04 11.71 -0.76
N GLY A 353 3.10 12.65 -0.52
CA GLY A 353 2.32 12.70 0.71
C GLY A 353 1.53 11.41 0.96
N TYR A 354 0.93 10.84 -0.08
CA TYR A 354 0.22 9.56 0.02
C TYR A 354 1.17 8.39 0.32
N ILE A 355 2.35 8.35 -0.29
CA ILE A 355 3.37 7.32 0.00
C ILE A 355 3.80 7.39 1.46
N VAL A 356 4.13 8.59 1.97
CA VAL A 356 4.52 8.79 3.37
C VAL A 356 3.38 8.41 4.31
N ALA A 357 2.15 8.84 4.01
CA ALA A 357 0.98 8.46 4.81
C ALA A 357 0.78 6.94 4.82
N LYS A 358 0.92 6.26 3.68
CA LYS A 358 0.82 4.80 3.61
C LYS A 358 1.85 4.11 4.51
N LEU A 359 3.10 4.59 4.53
CA LEU A 359 4.17 4.02 5.36
C LEU A 359 3.90 4.19 6.85
N LEU A 360 3.44 5.36 7.28
CA LEU A 360 3.15 5.63 8.70
C LEU A 360 1.89 4.88 9.17
N PHE A 361 0.81 4.91 8.38
CA PHE A 361 -0.42 4.20 8.72
C PHE A 361 -0.25 2.67 8.71
N ALA A 362 0.70 2.13 7.92
CA ALA A 362 1.02 0.70 7.97
C ALA A 362 1.51 0.26 9.36
N VAL A 363 2.20 1.13 10.12
CA VAL A 363 2.59 0.84 11.51
C VAL A 363 1.37 0.76 12.42
N VAL A 364 0.42 1.69 12.25
CA VAL A 364 -0.84 1.71 13.00
C VAL A 364 -1.65 0.45 12.72
N GLU A 365 -1.81 0.09 11.45
CA GLU A 365 -2.49 -1.13 11.01
C GLU A 365 -1.84 -2.38 11.62
N MET A 366 -0.51 -2.51 11.54
CA MET A 366 0.20 -3.65 12.13
C MET A 366 0.09 -3.68 13.65
N SER A 367 0.04 -2.52 14.31
CA SER A 367 -0.11 -2.42 15.77
C SER A 367 -1.50 -2.87 16.22
N ILE A 368 -2.55 -2.44 15.51
CA ILE A 368 -3.94 -2.85 15.76
C ILE A 368 -4.07 -4.37 15.67
N ASP A 369 -3.62 -4.97 14.56
CA ASP A 369 -3.71 -6.43 14.38
C ASP A 369 -2.91 -7.18 15.44
N THR A 370 -1.75 -6.65 15.83
CA THR A 370 -0.90 -7.29 16.84
C THR A 370 -1.54 -7.25 18.22
N ILE A 371 -2.12 -6.11 18.62
CA ILE A 371 -2.86 -6.00 19.89
C ILE A 371 -4.05 -6.96 19.87
N PHE A 372 -4.77 -7.02 18.75
CA PHE A 372 -5.94 -7.88 18.60
C PHE A 372 -5.58 -9.37 18.68
N LEU A 373 -4.55 -9.81 17.97
CA LEU A 373 -4.08 -11.21 18.03
C LEU A 373 -3.45 -11.55 19.38
N SER A 374 -2.76 -10.60 20.02
CA SER A 374 -2.22 -10.79 21.38
C SER A 374 -3.35 -10.96 22.40
N PHE A 375 -4.41 -10.15 22.30
CA PHE A 375 -5.63 -10.33 23.10
C PHE A 375 -6.29 -11.69 22.87
N CYS A 376 -6.44 -12.11 21.61
CA CYS A 376 -7.02 -13.41 21.29
C CYS A 376 -6.21 -14.56 21.91
N GLN A 377 -4.88 -14.46 21.84
CA GLN A 377 -3.94 -15.42 22.41
C GLN A 377 -3.99 -15.43 23.94
N ASP A 378 -3.96 -14.26 24.59
CA ASP A 378 -4.07 -14.11 26.05
C ASP A 378 -5.36 -14.75 26.58
N THR A 379 -6.47 -14.50 25.89
CA THR A 379 -7.77 -15.09 26.23
C THR A 379 -7.77 -16.62 26.08
N GLU A 380 -7.08 -17.20 25.09
CA GLU A 380 -7.00 -18.66 24.92
C GLU A 380 -6.09 -19.30 25.97
N GLU A 381 -4.98 -18.65 26.34
CA GLU A 381 -4.03 -19.16 27.33
C GLU A 381 -4.59 -19.13 28.76
N HIS A 382 -5.41 -18.14 29.10
CA HIS A 382 -5.98 -17.96 30.44
C HIS A 382 -7.47 -18.30 30.54
N GLN A 383 -7.98 -19.18 29.67
CA GLN A 383 -9.36 -19.71 29.72
C GLN A 383 -10.45 -18.62 29.78
N GLY A 384 -10.23 -17.48 29.13
CA GLY A 384 -11.15 -16.35 29.11
C GLY A 384 -10.81 -15.19 30.07
N ASN A 385 -9.88 -15.38 31.01
CA ASN A 385 -9.48 -14.33 31.96
C ASN A 385 -8.24 -13.57 31.48
N VAL A 386 -8.45 -12.43 30.84
CA VAL A 386 -7.38 -11.64 30.20
C VAL A 386 -6.50 -10.97 31.26
N GLN A 387 -5.19 -11.25 31.24
CA GLN A 387 -4.26 -10.75 32.29
C GLN A 387 -3.39 -9.57 31.85
N TYR A 388 -3.15 -9.43 30.55
CA TYR A 388 -2.17 -8.48 30.02
C TYR A 388 -2.81 -7.34 29.21
N ALA A 389 -4.10 -7.44 28.88
CA ALA A 389 -4.79 -6.40 28.13
C ALA A 389 -4.87 -5.07 28.88
N PRO A 390 -4.65 -3.93 28.19
CA PRO A 390 -4.94 -2.62 28.75
C PRO A 390 -6.42 -2.50 29.16
N PRO A 391 -6.75 -1.81 30.28
CA PRO A 391 -8.14 -1.65 30.73
C PRO A 391 -9.07 -1.07 29.68
N LEU A 392 -8.58 -0.09 28.90
CA LEU A 392 -9.30 0.55 27.80
C LEU A 392 -9.73 -0.46 26.72
N LEU A 393 -8.93 -1.50 26.48
CA LEU A 393 -9.26 -2.53 25.50
C LEU A 393 -10.35 -3.46 26.04
N MET A 394 -10.26 -3.85 27.31
CA MET A 394 -11.25 -4.73 27.96
C MET A 394 -12.63 -4.08 28.02
N GLU A 395 -12.71 -2.81 28.46
CA GLU A 395 -13.96 -2.06 28.54
C GLU A 395 -14.69 -2.07 27.19
N THR A 396 -13.96 -1.85 26.10
CA THR A 396 -14.58 -1.76 24.77
C THR A 396 -14.99 -3.09 24.17
N LEU A 397 -14.26 -4.16 24.47
CA LEU A 397 -14.63 -5.50 24.03
C LEU A 397 -15.81 -6.05 24.84
N ASP A 398 -15.91 -5.68 26.12
CA ASP A 398 -17.07 -5.99 26.96
C ASP A 398 -18.31 -5.23 26.47
N GLU A 399 -18.20 -3.92 26.18
CA GLU A 399 -19.27 -3.11 25.58
C GLU A 399 -19.74 -3.69 24.23
N GLU A 400 -18.82 -4.12 23.36
CA GLU A 400 -19.16 -4.79 22.10
C GLU A 400 -19.88 -6.11 22.34
N SER A 401 -19.41 -6.93 23.29
CA SER A 401 -20.05 -8.20 23.62
C SER A 401 -21.48 -7.99 24.16
N GLN A 402 -21.69 -6.92 24.94
CA GLN A 402 -23.00 -6.52 25.46
C GLN A 402 -23.90 -6.03 24.32
N LEU A 403 -23.40 -5.18 23.43
CA LEU A 403 -24.14 -4.69 22.28
C LEU A 403 -24.55 -5.82 21.34
N GLN A 404 -23.68 -6.82 21.13
CA GLN A 404 -24.00 -8.01 20.36
C GLN A 404 -25.10 -8.83 21.00
N ARG A 405 -25.04 -9.09 22.33
CA ARG A 405 -26.11 -9.78 23.07
C ARG A 405 -27.45 -9.05 22.98
N LEU A 406 -27.44 -7.72 22.90
CA LEU A 406 -28.66 -6.91 22.74
C LEU A 406 -29.21 -6.94 21.30
N THR A 407 -28.36 -7.07 20.29
CA THR A 407 -28.80 -7.18 18.88
C THR A 407 -29.14 -8.61 18.45
N GLU A 408 -28.54 -9.62 19.07
CA GLU A 408 -28.86 -11.04 18.90
C GLU A 408 -29.96 -11.45 19.89
N GLY A 409 -31.09 -10.72 19.94
CA GLY A 409 -32.19 -10.97 20.88
C GLY A 409 -32.55 -12.47 21.04
N PRO A 410 -33.11 -12.86 22.21
CA PRO A 410 -33.07 -14.21 22.77
C PRO A 410 -33.48 -15.35 21.83
#